data_AF-A0A967B175-F1
#
_entry.id   AF-A0A967B175-F1
#
_cell.length_a   1.000
_cell.length_b   1.000
_cell.length_c   1.000
_cell.angle_alpha   90.00
_cell.angle_beta   90.00
_cell.angle_gamma   90.00
#
_symmetry.space_group_name_H-M   'P 1'
#
loop_
_entity.id
_entity.type
_entity.pdbx_description
1 polymer ?
#
loop_
_entity_poly.entity_id
_entity_poly.type
_entity_poly.pdbx_seq_one_letter_code
_entity_poly.pdbx_strand_id
1 'polypeptide(L)'
;MKTFAPINSLFLLLFILVSCIGKEPKPKKEVTTNQVSLFNEDIRMHYFQTLDSAAHYIHKLDTTLSIEVNKANFLKSREWYKRAEPMLIAYDYENYLSMNAPNLLKIEIDDYTDIKKLKPKSYQVLEELLFGEDEFSKKELHNVVSYLQARIPYIRKNHSLYNQRDRHHLKMVRDAIINIATKGITGFDSPVLANSLNEASYNYESIKEVIKIYRPAFADGTLYEKWISEIDATIASLGEGAFDTFDRYRFIKKHTNEQLKLIKATAKDWGIALNTSRPLNPKSENLFAKDFFNLKMFSLPGSPAISKERVALGEALFNDKTLSSSGTISCATCHVKEKAFTDGYKKALGTNGVELLRNTPTLSYTVYQTSFFYDGRGDGLEGQIVSVVNNENEFHLDLNTMGERVRQNPKYKEQFELLYDGQVTDLNVRNAISTFVRSLAPFDSKFDRSMQNAEDLLTDQEILGFNLFMGKAACATCHFPPAFNGTVPPKYMETEFENLGVPKSPSFSHPVLDDDYGQYYPFKVEEKKFFFKTATVRNTKLTAPYMHNGVYKTLEEVINFYNVGGGQGMGLEVPHQTLPSDSLNLSSVEVSALIAFVESLTDQQFE
;
A
#
# COMPACT_ATOMS: atom_id res chain seq x y z
N MET A 1 -49.53 -84.40 52.55
CA MET A 1 -50.64 -84.15 51.60
C MET A 1 -50.24 -83.01 50.68
N LYS A 2 -50.61 -83.13 49.40
CA LYS A 2 -50.28 -82.28 48.24
C LYS A 2 -50.51 -80.78 48.48
N THR A 3 -49.69 -79.94 47.83
CA THR A 3 -50.13 -78.83 46.95
C THR A 3 -48.97 -78.30 46.08
N PHE A 4 -49.21 -78.28 44.76
CA PHE A 4 -48.56 -77.45 43.72
C PHE A 4 -48.85 -75.94 44.00
N ALA A 5 -48.20 -74.87 43.50
CA ALA A 5 -47.65 -74.50 42.17
C ALA A 5 -46.87 -73.12 42.32
N PRO A 6 -46.47 -72.34 41.27
CA PRO A 6 -45.04 -72.19 40.91
C PRO A 6 -44.59 -70.73 40.52
N ILE A 7 -43.40 -70.62 39.87
CA ILE A 7 -42.94 -69.57 38.92
C ILE A 7 -42.36 -68.26 39.51
N ASN A 8 -41.03 -68.01 39.36
CA ASN A 8 -40.48 -67.04 38.38
C ASN A 8 -38.95 -66.80 38.48
N SER A 9 -38.30 -66.92 37.31
CA SER A 9 -37.29 -66.02 36.72
C SER A 9 -35.95 -65.70 37.42
N LEU A 10 -34.92 -66.37 36.91
CA LEU A 10 -33.66 -65.83 36.37
C LEU A 10 -33.47 -64.30 36.48
N PHE A 11 -32.47 -63.83 37.24
CA PHE A 11 -31.88 -62.51 37.02
C PHE A 11 -30.35 -62.56 37.13
N LEU A 12 -29.75 -62.13 36.03
CA LEU A 12 -28.33 -61.98 35.74
C LEU A 12 -27.70 -60.91 36.64
N LEU A 13 -26.51 -61.18 37.17
CA LEU A 13 -25.59 -60.16 37.64
C LEU A 13 -25.18 -59.26 36.46
N LEU A 14 -25.44 -57.95 36.55
CA LEU A 14 -24.77 -56.94 35.73
C LEU A 14 -24.04 -55.95 36.66
N PHE A 15 -22.72 -56.04 36.66
CA PHE A 15 -21.84 -55.04 37.26
C PHE A 15 -21.99 -53.71 36.53
N ILE A 16 -22.48 -52.68 37.22
CA ILE A 16 -22.41 -51.29 36.76
C ILE A 16 -21.03 -50.75 37.19
N LEU A 17 -20.04 -50.84 36.31
CA LEU A 17 -18.82 -50.03 36.41
C LEU A 17 -19.12 -48.67 35.80
N VAL A 18 -19.36 -47.68 36.66
CA VAL A 18 -19.36 -46.26 36.28
C VAL A 18 -17.91 -45.89 35.94
N SER A 19 -17.59 -45.87 34.65
CA SER A 19 -16.33 -45.31 34.15
C SER A 19 -16.46 -43.78 34.14
N CYS A 20 -16.00 -43.14 35.22
CA CYS A 20 -15.62 -41.74 35.19
C CYS A 20 -14.34 -41.62 34.35
N ILE A 21 -14.47 -41.50 33.03
CA ILE A 21 -13.37 -41.04 32.18
C ILE A 21 -13.14 -39.58 32.54
N GLY A 22 -12.19 -39.34 33.46
CA GLY A 22 -11.59 -38.03 33.62
C GLY A 22 -11.03 -37.61 32.27
N LYS A 23 -11.57 -36.54 31.68
CA LYS A 23 -10.93 -35.90 30.53
C LYS A 23 -9.54 -35.47 31.01
N GLU A 24 -8.50 -36.15 30.55
CA GLU A 24 -7.14 -35.63 30.71
C GLU A 24 -7.14 -34.17 30.24
N PRO A 25 -6.59 -33.23 31.02
CA PRO A 25 -6.52 -31.84 30.59
C PRO A 25 -5.77 -31.81 29.27
N LYS A 26 -6.42 -31.30 28.21
CA LYS A 26 -5.75 -31.10 26.92
C LYS A 26 -4.46 -30.32 27.20
N PRO A 27 -3.31 -30.74 26.66
CA PRO A 27 -2.05 -30.04 26.86
C PRO A 27 -2.24 -28.57 26.47
N LYS A 28 -1.74 -27.68 27.32
CA LYS A 28 -1.83 -26.24 27.10
C LYS A 28 -1.13 -25.94 25.76
N LYS A 29 -1.83 -25.28 24.84
CA LYS A 29 -1.20 -24.83 23.58
C LYS A 29 -0.18 -23.74 23.94
N GLU A 30 1.05 -23.93 23.49
CA GLU A 30 2.16 -23.01 23.72
C GLU A 30 2.71 -22.49 22.39
N VAL A 31 3.40 -21.35 22.44
CA VAL A 31 4.06 -20.77 21.28
C VAL A 31 5.28 -21.61 20.90
N THR A 32 5.48 -21.77 19.60
CA THR A 32 6.65 -22.41 19.01
C THR A 32 7.46 -21.41 18.20
N THR A 33 8.79 -21.44 18.35
CA THR A 33 9.66 -20.49 17.66
C THR A 33 9.94 -20.89 16.21
N ASN A 34 10.16 -22.19 15.97
CA ASN A 34 10.61 -22.71 14.69
C ASN A 34 9.76 -23.86 14.13
N GLN A 35 8.74 -24.29 14.87
CA GLN A 35 7.85 -25.37 14.47
C GLN A 35 6.52 -24.83 13.93
N VAL A 36 5.69 -25.73 13.41
CA VAL A 36 4.32 -25.43 13.00
C VAL A 36 3.51 -25.07 14.24
N SER A 37 2.73 -24.01 14.15
CA SER A 37 1.91 -23.51 15.26
C SER A 37 0.83 -24.51 15.67
N LEU A 38 0.66 -24.71 16.98
CA LEU A 38 -0.43 -25.48 17.57
C LEU A 38 -1.80 -24.77 17.44
N PHE A 39 -1.81 -23.51 17.03
CA PHE A 39 -2.99 -22.67 16.85
C PHE A 39 -3.53 -22.66 15.42
N ASN A 40 -2.82 -23.28 14.45
CA ASN A 40 -3.22 -23.33 13.04
C ASN A 40 -4.67 -23.81 12.87
N GLU A 41 -5.07 -24.87 13.57
CA GLU A 41 -6.41 -25.44 13.40
C GLU A 41 -7.52 -24.50 13.89
N ASP A 42 -7.31 -23.82 15.02
CA ASP A 42 -8.31 -22.90 15.57
C ASP A 42 -8.50 -21.68 14.66
N ILE A 43 -7.39 -21.14 14.13
CA ILE A 43 -7.43 -20.02 13.19
C ILE A 43 -8.02 -20.46 11.86
N ARG A 44 -7.72 -21.69 11.41
CA ARG A 44 -8.31 -22.28 10.22
C ARG A 44 -9.83 -22.40 10.35
N MET A 45 -10.33 -22.88 11.49
CA MET A 45 -11.76 -22.98 11.75
C MET A 45 -12.44 -21.61 11.68
N HIS A 46 -11.85 -20.56 12.27
CA HIS A 46 -12.35 -19.18 12.14
C HIS A 46 -12.36 -18.72 10.68
N TYR A 47 -11.24 -18.86 9.96
CA TYR A 47 -11.14 -18.50 8.55
C TYR A 47 -12.19 -19.23 7.70
N PHE A 48 -12.39 -20.52 7.96
CA PHE A 48 -13.38 -21.33 7.31
C PHE A 48 -14.80 -20.86 7.56
N GLN A 49 -15.14 -20.50 8.79
CA GLN A 49 -16.44 -19.93 9.13
C GLN A 49 -16.68 -18.61 8.37
N THR A 50 -15.67 -17.75 8.26
CA THR A 50 -15.79 -16.48 7.53
C THR A 50 -16.04 -16.70 6.04
N LEU A 51 -15.30 -17.61 5.39
CA LEU A 51 -15.48 -17.94 3.98
C LEU A 51 -16.79 -18.66 3.69
N ASP A 52 -17.21 -19.60 4.54
CA ASP A 52 -18.48 -20.31 4.40
C ASP A 52 -19.67 -19.34 4.52
N SER A 53 -19.56 -18.39 5.45
CA SER A 53 -20.61 -17.39 5.65
C SER A 53 -20.67 -16.40 4.49
N ALA A 54 -19.52 -15.93 3.99
CA ALA A 54 -19.46 -15.13 2.77
C ALA A 54 -20.05 -15.91 1.57
N ALA A 55 -19.66 -17.18 1.40
CA ALA A 55 -20.19 -18.04 0.35
C ALA A 55 -21.72 -18.21 0.47
N HIS A 56 -22.25 -18.41 1.68
CA HIS A 56 -23.69 -18.56 1.88
C HIS A 56 -24.48 -17.35 1.38
N TYR A 57 -24.04 -16.13 1.68
CA TYR A 57 -24.73 -14.92 1.21
C TYR A 57 -24.49 -14.64 -0.27
N ILE A 58 -23.29 -14.90 -0.82
CA ILE A 58 -23.07 -14.71 -2.27
C ILE A 58 -23.92 -15.67 -3.11
N HIS A 59 -24.19 -16.89 -2.63
CA HIS A 59 -25.08 -17.85 -3.31
C HIS A 59 -26.56 -17.45 -3.26
N LYS A 60 -26.94 -16.50 -2.40
CA LYS A 60 -28.28 -15.92 -2.39
C LYS A 60 -28.45 -14.76 -3.36
N LEU A 61 -27.37 -14.25 -3.95
CA LEU A 61 -27.47 -13.29 -5.04
C LEU A 61 -27.99 -14.02 -6.26
N ASP A 62 -29.09 -13.54 -6.79
CA ASP A 62 -29.74 -14.05 -7.98
C ASP A 62 -30.22 -12.86 -8.81
N THR A 63 -29.70 -12.77 -10.03
CA THR A 63 -29.97 -11.66 -10.96
C THR A 63 -31.43 -11.59 -11.42
N THR A 64 -32.26 -12.58 -11.08
CA THR A 64 -33.71 -12.59 -11.30
C THR A 64 -34.51 -11.99 -10.14
N LEU A 65 -33.90 -11.85 -8.95
CA LEU A 65 -34.52 -11.22 -7.78
C LEU A 65 -34.43 -9.68 -7.85
N SER A 66 -35.13 -9.00 -6.93
CA SER A 66 -35.09 -7.53 -6.84
C SER A 66 -33.68 -7.03 -6.48
N ILE A 67 -33.38 -5.80 -6.91
CA ILE A 67 -32.09 -5.16 -6.65
C ILE A 67 -31.85 -4.99 -5.14
N GLU A 68 -32.89 -4.69 -4.36
CA GLU A 68 -32.81 -4.52 -2.90
C GLU A 68 -32.41 -5.81 -2.18
N VAL A 69 -32.94 -6.97 -2.63
CA VAL A 69 -32.57 -8.28 -2.08
C VAL A 69 -31.11 -8.58 -2.39
N ASN A 70 -30.66 -8.30 -3.62
CA ASN A 70 -29.25 -8.49 -4.01
C ASN A 70 -28.31 -7.55 -3.26
N LYS A 71 -28.68 -6.27 -3.06
CA LYS A 71 -27.95 -5.31 -2.22
C LYS A 71 -27.78 -5.81 -0.79
N ALA A 72 -28.86 -6.30 -0.16
CA ALA A 72 -28.82 -6.79 1.21
C ALA A 72 -27.92 -8.04 1.36
N ASN A 73 -28.02 -9.00 0.44
CA ASN A 73 -27.16 -10.18 0.45
C ASN A 73 -25.70 -9.82 0.14
N PHE A 74 -25.44 -8.85 -0.74
CA PHE A 74 -24.09 -8.36 -1.03
C PHE A 74 -23.44 -7.82 0.24
N LEU A 75 -24.12 -6.92 0.96
CA LEU A 75 -23.60 -6.31 2.19
C LEU A 75 -23.24 -7.39 3.22
N LYS A 76 -24.09 -8.42 3.38
CA LYS A 76 -23.81 -9.54 4.27
C LYS A 76 -22.63 -10.41 3.80
N SER A 77 -22.55 -10.69 2.51
CA SER A 77 -21.43 -11.42 1.93
C SER A 77 -20.10 -10.67 2.12
N ARG A 78 -20.12 -9.37 1.85
CA ARG A 78 -18.98 -8.46 1.98
C ARG A 78 -18.51 -8.34 3.41
N GLU A 79 -19.44 -8.19 4.35
CA GLU A 79 -19.19 -8.20 5.79
C GLU A 79 -18.38 -9.45 6.21
N TRP A 80 -18.77 -10.66 5.78
CA TRP A 80 -18.04 -11.88 6.09
C TRP A 80 -16.72 -12.02 5.32
N TYR A 81 -16.65 -11.54 4.08
CA TYR A 81 -15.40 -11.48 3.32
C TYR A 81 -14.35 -10.62 4.02
N LYS A 82 -14.74 -9.46 4.58
CA LYS A 82 -13.81 -8.58 5.31
C LYS A 82 -13.32 -9.19 6.62
N ARG A 83 -14.05 -10.13 7.21
CA ARG A 83 -13.52 -10.99 8.30
C ARG A 83 -12.48 -12.01 7.82
N ALA A 84 -12.58 -12.47 6.58
CA ALA A 84 -11.61 -13.38 5.97
C ALA A 84 -10.32 -12.69 5.50
N GLU A 85 -10.39 -11.38 5.25
CA GLU A 85 -9.33 -10.57 4.63
C GLU A 85 -7.96 -10.63 5.31
N PRO A 86 -7.83 -10.55 6.66
CA PRO A 86 -6.51 -10.63 7.30
C PRO A 86 -5.75 -11.92 6.92
N MET A 87 -6.47 -13.04 6.88
CA MET A 87 -5.92 -14.34 6.51
C MET A 87 -5.60 -14.42 5.01
N LEU A 88 -6.43 -13.84 4.15
CA LEU A 88 -6.17 -13.75 2.71
C LEU A 88 -4.88 -12.94 2.43
N ILE A 89 -4.75 -11.75 2.99
CA ILE A 89 -3.56 -10.91 2.83
C ILE A 89 -2.28 -11.63 3.30
N ALA A 90 -2.37 -12.40 4.39
CA ALA A 90 -1.22 -13.06 4.97
C ALA A 90 -0.78 -14.33 4.24
N TYR A 91 -1.74 -15.16 3.80
CA TYR A 91 -1.47 -16.52 3.33
C TYR A 91 -1.83 -16.77 1.87
N ASP A 92 -2.58 -15.87 1.24
CA ASP A 92 -3.12 -16.05 -0.11
C ASP A 92 -3.35 -14.70 -0.82
N TYR A 93 -2.24 -13.96 -0.98
CA TYR A 93 -2.28 -12.57 -1.44
C TYR A 93 -2.85 -12.42 -2.86
N GLU A 94 -2.58 -13.36 -3.76
CA GLU A 94 -3.13 -13.34 -5.12
C GLU A 94 -4.65 -13.45 -5.12
N ASN A 95 -5.22 -14.29 -4.24
CA ASN A 95 -6.66 -14.37 -4.09
C ASN A 95 -7.24 -13.09 -3.49
N TYR A 96 -6.57 -12.47 -2.51
CA TYR A 96 -6.95 -11.14 -2.01
C TYR A 96 -7.02 -10.10 -3.14
N LEU A 97 -5.97 -10.00 -3.96
CA LEU A 97 -5.92 -9.07 -5.10
C LEU A 97 -7.08 -9.33 -6.07
N SER A 98 -7.35 -10.59 -6.42
CA SER A 98 -8.42 -10.92 -7.38
C SER A 98 -9.83 -10.68 -6.82
N MET A 99 -10.05 -10.93 -5.53
CA MET A 99 -11.38 -10.84 -4.90
C MET A 99 -11.78 -9.41 -4.55
N ASN A 100 -10.82 -8.49 -4.51
CA ASN A 100 -11.01 -7.11 -4.11
C ASN A 100 -10.26 -6.12 -5.03
N ALA A 101 -10.07 -6.49 -6.31
CA ALA A 101 -9.52 -5.59 -7.32
C ALA A 101 -10.49 -4.44 -7.63
N PRO A 102 -10.01 -3.21 -7.87
CA PRO A 102 -10.86 -2.11 -8.36
C PRO A 102 -11.47 -2.43 -9.72
N ASN A 103 -12.55 -1.76 -10.11
CA ASN A 103 -13.19 -1.92 -11.42
C ASN A 103 -12.41 -1.23 -12.55
N LEU A 104 -11.11 -1.51 -12.62
CA LEU A 104 -10.19 -0.97 -13.62
C LEU A 104 -9.68 -2.09 -14.51
N LEU A 105 -9.56 -1.81 -15.80
CA LEU A 105 -9.06 -2.79 -16.75
C LEU A 105 -7.60 -3.15 -16.42
N LYS A 106 -7.33 -4.41 -16.08
CA LYS A 106 -5.97 -4.89 -15.86
C LYS A 106 -5.39 -5.38 -17.18
N ILE A 107 -4.18 -4.92 -17.48
CA ILE A 107 -3.43 -5.31 -18.67
C ILE A 107 -2.24 -6.15 -18.24
N GLU A 108 -2.24 -7.43 -18.62
CA GLU A 108 -1.11 -8.33 -18.45
C GLU A 108 -0.42 -8.52 -19.81
N ILE A 109 0.89 -8.30 -19.83
CA ILE A 109 1.71 -8.34 -21.04
C ILE A 109 2.77 -9.43 -20.80
N ASP A 110 2.57 -10.60 -21.40
CA ASP A 110 3.57 -11.67 -21.37
C ASP A 110 4.62 -11.42 -22.46
N ASP A 111 4.17 -11.09 -23.67
CA ASP A 111 4.97 -10.54 -24.76
C ASP A 111 4.11 -9.62 -25.66
N TYR A 112 4.71 -9.06 -26.73
CA TYR A 112 4.00 -8.16 -27.65
C TYR A 112 2.85 -8.83 -28.43
N THR A 113 2.72 -10.16 -28.38
CA THR A 113 1.69 -10.95 -29.07
C THR A 113 0.64 -11.53 -28.11
N ASP A 114 0.95 -11.67 -26.81
CA ASP A 114 0.02 -12.09 -25.76
C ASP A 114 -0.25 -10.95 -24.76
N ILE A 115 -1.21 -10.10 -25.13
CA ILE A 115 -1.73 -9.02 -24.28
C ILE A 115 -3.11 -9.42 -23.76
N LYS A 116 -3.19 -9.71 -22.46
CA LYS A 116 -4.44 -10.08 -21.80
C LYS A 116 -5.10 -8.86 -21.19
N LYS A 117 -6.31 -8.57 -21.67
CA LYS A 117 -7.19 -7.51 -21.14
C LYS A 117 -8.17 -8.14 -20.17
N LEU A 118 -7.91 -7.98 -18.88
CA LEU A 118 -8.67 -8.62 -17.82
C LEU A 118 -9.61 -7.61 -17.18
N LYS A 119 -10.91 -7.80 -17.38
CA LYS A 119 -11.94 -7.12 -16.58
C LYS A 119 -12.03 -7.79 -15.22
N PRO A 120 -11.83 -7.06 -14.11
CA PRO A 120 -11.95 -7.61 -12.77
C PRO A 120 -13.35 -8.17 -12.49
N LYS A 121 -13.42 -9.13 -11.58
CA LYS A 121 -14.68 -9.76 -11.11
C LYS A 121 -14.64 -9.85 -9.59
N SER A 122 -14.55 -8.70 -8.95
CA SER A 122 -14.29 -8.59 -7.52
C SER A 122 -15.55 -8.14 -6.76
N TYR A 123 -15.43 -8.06 -5.44
CA TYR A 123 -16.43 -7.39 -4.62
C TYR A 123 -16.57 -5.90 -4.92
N GLN A 124 -15.51 -5.19 -5.32
CA GLN A 124 -15.62 -3.76 -5.67
C GLN A 124 -16.42 -3.58 -6.96
N VAL A 125 -16.16 -4.42 -7.98
CA VAL A 125 -16.96 -4.43 -9.21
C VAL A 125 -18.42 -4.73 -8.90
N LEU A 126 -18.69 -5.69 -8.00
CA LEU A 126 -20.05 -6.02 -7.62
C LEU A 126 -20.75 -4.88 -6.85
N GLU A 127 -20.02 -4.12 -6.04
CA GLU A 127 -20.52 -2.92 -5.37
C GLU A 127 -20.96 -1.87 -6.38
N GLU A 128 -20.09 -1.52 -7.33
CA GLU A 128 -20.39 -0.55 -8.39
C GLU A 128 -21.60 -0.99 -9.22
N LEU A 129 -21.68 -2.25 -9.61
CA LEU A 129 -22.84 -2.77 -10.37
C LEU A 129 -24.14 -2.74 -9.57
N LEU A 130 -24.11 -2.87 -8.24
CA LEU A 130 -25.32 -2.89 -7.42
C LEU A 130 -25.72 -1.50 -6.94
N PHE A 131 -24.76 -0.63 -6.63
CA PHE A 131 -24.98 0.64 -5.94
C PHE A 131 -24.56 1.87 -6.75
N GLY A 132 -23.81 1.71 -7.84
CA GLY A 132 -23.45 2.79 -8.74
C GLY A 132 -24.66 3.37 -9.48
N GLU A 133 -24.47 4.56 -10.04
CA GLU A 133 -25.51 5.30 -10.77
C GLU A 133 -25.63 4.86 -12.24
N ASP A 134 -24.58 4.22 -12.77
CA ASP A 134 -24.51 3.80 -14.17
C ASP A 134 -25.42 2.60 -14.48
N GLU A 135 -25.99 2.61 -15.69
CA GLU A 135 -26.71 1.46 -16.22
C GLU A 135 -25.75 0.28 -16.44
N PHE A 136 -26.04 -0.86 -15.82
CA PHE A 136 -25.24 -2.07 -15.98
C PHE A 136 -25.99 -3.17 -16.75
N SER A 137 -25.23 -4.03 -17.42
CA SER A 137 -25.80 -5.22 -18.05
C SER A 137 -26.11 -6.30 -17.03
N LYS A 138 -27.32 -6.87 -17.06
CA LYS A 138 -27.66 -8.09 -16.29
C LYS A 138 -26.66 -9.23 -16.52
N LYS A 139 -26.08 -9.31 -17.73
CA LYS A 139 -25.05 -10.30 -18.07
C LYS A 139 -23.75 -10.05 -17.29
N GLU A 140 -23.36 -8.79 -17.12
CA GLU A 140 -22.17 -8.41 -16.38
C GLU A 140 -22.33 -8.70 -14.88
N LEU A 141 -23.46 -8.28 -14.29
CA LEU A 141 -23.81 -8.65 -12.92
C LEU A 141 -23.78 -10.17 -12.71
N HIS A 142 -24.41 -10.93 -13.61
CA HIS A 142 -24.41 -12.40 -13.54
C HIS A 142 -22.99 -13.00 -13.61
N ASN A 143 -22.11 -12.44 -14.46
CA ASN A 143 -20.73 -12.91 -14.60
C ASN A 143 -19.91 -12.70 -13.33
N VAL A 144 -20.05 -11.53 -12.68
CA VAL A 144 -19.34 -11.19 -11.45
C VAL A 144 -19.85 -12.04 -10.29
N VAL A 145 -21.17 -12.15 -10.12
CA VAL A 145 -21.79 -12.99 -9.09
C VAL A 145 -21.38 -14.45 -9.25
N SER A 146 -21.47 -15.01 -10.46
CA SER A 146 -21.08 -16.41 -10.72
C SER A 146 -19.60 -16.67 -10.45
N TYR A 147 -18.74 -15.70 -10.78
CA TYR A 147 -17.31 -15.79 -10.46
C TYR A 147 -17.10 -15.87 -8.94
N LEU A 148 -17.71 -14.97 -8.16
CA LEU A 148 -17.54 -14.96 -6.70
C LEU A 148 -18.15 -16.21 -6.04
N GLN A 149 -19.30 -16.67 -6.53
CA GLN A 149 -19.95 -17.93 -6.10
C GLN A 149 -19.02 -19.14 -6.29
N ALA A 150 -18.26 -19.20 -7.38
CA ALA A 150 -17.28 -20.26 -7.61
C ALA A 150 -15.95 -20.04 -6.85
N ARG A 151 -15.48 -18.79 -6.76
CA ARG A 151 -14.14 -18.46 -6.26
C ARG A 151 -14.03 -18.61 -4.75
N ILE A 152 -15.04 -18.19 -3.97
CA ILE A 152 -14.98 -18.28 -2.50
C ILE A 152 -14.87 -19.76 -2.03
N PRO A 153 -15.69 -20.71 -2.50
CA PRO A 153 -15.52 -22.13 -2.17
C PRO A 153 -14.18 -22.71 -2.66
N TYR A 154 -13.67 -22.24 -3.80
CA TYR A 154 -12.36 -22.65 -4.30
C TYR A 154 -11.24 -22.22 -3.35
N ILE A 155 -11.23 -20.97 -2.90
CA ILE A 155 -10.24 -20.45 -1.94
C ILE A 155 -10.29 -21.26 -0.65
N ARG A 156 -11.51 -21.50 -0.12
CA ARG A 156 -11.70 -22.34 1.06
C ARG A 156 -11.03 -23.70 0.89
N LYS A 157 -11.26 -24.38 -0.23
CA LYS A 157 -10.75 -25.73 -0.49
C LYS A 157 -9.23 -25.77 -0.64
N ASN A 158 -8.61 -24.70 -1.15
CA ASN A 158 -7.20 -24.65 -1.52
C ASN A 158 -6.34 -23.73 -0.61
N HIS A 159 -6.80 -23.48 0.62
CA HIS A 159 -6.12 -22.59 1.56
C HIS A 159 -4.71 -23.08 1.97
N SER A 160 -3.82 -22.15 2.31
CA SER A 160 -2.41 -22.42 2.70
C SER A 160 -2.15 -22.41 4.23
N LEU A 161 -3.20 -22.49 5.04
CA LEU A 161 -3.13 -22.37 6.50
C LEU A 161 -2.98 -23.74 7.19
N TYR A 162 -1.85 -24.40 6.97
CA TYR A 162 -1.52 -25.70 7.59
C TYR A 162 -0.10 -25.75 8.16
N ASN A 163 0.87 -25.08 7.52
CA ASN A 163 2.28 -25.07 7.94
C ASN A 163 2.76 -23.70 8.43
N GLN A 164 1.85 -22.91 9.02
CA GLN A 164 2.19 -21.61 9.57
C GLN A 164 2.84 -21.75 10.95
N ARG A 165 3.72 -20.81 11.27
CA ARG A 165 4.39 -20.70 12.58
C ARG A 165 3.79 -19.52 13.33
N ASP A 166 3.97 -19.43 14.64
CA ASP A 166 3.35 -18.37 15.44
C ASP A 166 3.78 -16.96 15.01
N ARG A 167 5.02 -16.80 14.56
CA ARG A 167 5.50 -15.55 13.96
C ARG A 167 4.75 -15.14 12.68
N HIS A 168 4.18 -16.08 11.93
CA HIS A 168 3.37 -15.77 10.75
C HIS A 168 1.99 -15.25 11.16
N HIS A 169 1.41 -15.77 12.23
CA HIS A 169 0.13 -15.29 12.77
C HIS A 169 0.26 -13.91 13.40
N LEU A 170 1.33 -13.65 14.16
CA LEU A 170 1.62 -12.31 14.66
C LEU A 170 1.87 -11.31 13.52
N LYS A 171 2.58 -11.74 12.47
CA LYS A 171 2.76 -10.93 11.26
C LYS A 171 1.43 -10.66 10.55
N MET A 172 0.53 -11.65 10.46
CA MET A 172 -0.81 -11.46 9.87
C MET A 172 -1.58 -10.36 10.60
N VAL A 173 -1.60 -10.38 11.94
CA VAL A 173 -2.24 -9.32 12.73
C VAL A 173 -1.61 -7.96 12.43
N ARG A 174 -0.27 -7.89 12.40
CA ARG A 174 0.46 -6.65 12.08
C ARG A 174 0.13 -6.13 10.67
N ASP A 175 0.16 -7.00 9.65
CA ASP A 175 -0.14 -6.65 8.25
C ASP A 175 -1.59 -6.14 8.12
N ALA A 176 -2.54 -6.74 8.84
CA ALA A 176 -3.94 -6.31 8.84
C ALA A 176 -4.12 -4.92 9.47
N ILE A 177 -3.48 -4.65 10.60
CA ILE A 177 -3.48 -3.32 11.24
C ILE A 177 -2.94 -2.24 10.28
N ILE A 178 -1.81 -2.54 9.61
CA ILE A 178 -1.24 -1.61 8.60
C ILE A 178 -2.22 -1.43 7.45
N ASN A 179 -2.75 -2.52 6.89
CA ASN A 179 -3.68 -2.46 5.76
C ASN A 179 -4.90 -1.59 6.09
N ILE A 180 -5.47 -1.73 7.28
CA ILE A 180 -6.58 -0.89 7.73
C ILE A 180 -6.17 0.58 7.76
N ALA A 181 -5.03 0.90 8.37
CA ALA A 181 -4.56 2.27 8.52
C ALA A 181 -4.18 2.96 7.20
N THR A 182 -3.69 2.19 6.22
CA THR A 182 -3.15 2.73 4.96
C THR A 182 -4.12 2.64 3.79
N LYS A 183 -5.19 1.82 3.91
CA LYS A 183 -6.11 1.50 2.81
C LYS A 183 -7.55 1.26 3.30
N GLY A 184 -7.72 0.49 4.38
CA GLY A 184 -9.04 0.09 4.87
C GLY A 184 -9.91 1.23 5.42
N ILE A 185 -9.33 2.37 5.81
CA ILE A 185 -10.08 3.57 6.23
C ILE A 185 -10.12 4.66 5.15
N THR A 186 -9.63 4.39 3.93
CA THR A 186 -9.45 5.42 2.89
C THR A 186 -10.56 5.50 1.85
N GLY A 187 -11.50 4.56 1.85
CA GLY A 187 -12.51 4.46 0.79
C GLY A 187 -12.08 3.53 -0.34
N PHE A 188 -10.80 3.13 -0.42
CA PHE A 188 -10.27 2.31 -1.51
C PHE A 188 -11.10 1.05 -1.77
N ASP A 189 -11.49 0.37 -0.69
CA ASP A 189 -12.14 -0.94 -0.77
C ASP A 189 -13.67 -0.84 -0.99
N SER A 190 -14.25 0.35 -0.81
CA SER A 190 -15.68 0.62 -0.95
C SER A 190 -15.89 2.05 -1.48
N PRO A 191 -15.54 2.28 -2.77
CA PRO A 191 -15.51 3.62 -3.34
C PRO A 191 -16.90 4.24 -3.54
N VAL A 192 -17.95 3.41 -3.64
CA VAL A 192 -19.33 3.88 -3.88
C VAL A 192 -20.11 4.06 -2.58
N LEU A 193 -20.08 3.06 -1.69
CA LEU A 193 -20.86 3.09 -0.45
C LEU A 193 -20.18 3.87 0.68
N ALA A 194 -18.89 4.17 0.55
CA ALA A 194 -18.07 4.72 1.64
C ALA A 194 -18.15 3.88 2.94
N ASN A 195 -18.33 2.56 2.82
CA ASN A 195 -18.58 1.66 3.96
C ASN A 195 -17.29 1.21 4.69
N SER A 196 -16.16 1.81 4.33
CA SER A 196 -14.80 1.42 4.74
C SER A 196 -14.62 1.32 6.27
N LEU A 197 -15.26 2.17 7.07
CA LEU A 197 -15.14 2.12 8.53
C LEU A 197 -15.78 0.87 9.14
N ASN A 198 -16.97 0.49 8.67
CA ASN A 198 -17.62 -0.76 9.08
C ASN A 198 -16.80 -1.98 8.65
N GLU A 199 -16.24 -1.93 7.44
CA GLU A 199 -15.38 -2.99 6.93
C GLU A 199 -14.06 -3.14 7.72
N ALA A 200 -13.51 -2.03 8.20
CA ALA A 200 -12.37 -2.03 9.12
C ALA A 200 -12.74 -2.66 10.47
N SER A 201 -13.94 -2.42 10.99
CA SER A 201 -14.44 -3.07 12.22
C SER A 201 -14.49 -4.60 12.07
N TYR A 202 -14.97 -5.11 10.94
CA TYR A 202 -15.00 -6.56 10.67
C TYR A 202 -13.60 -7.19 10.61
N ASN A 203 -12.62 -6.47 10.07
CA ASN A 203 -11.22 -6.91 10.14
C ASN A 203 -10.74 -7.00 11.60
N TYR A 204 -11.03 -5.99 12.42
CA TYR A 204 -10.66 -5.97 13.84
C TYR A 204 -11.35 -7.07 14.67
N GLU A 205 -12.58 -7.43 14.34
CA GLU A 205 -13.23 -8.59 14.97
C GLU A 205 -12.44 -9.89 14.72
N SER A 206 -11.88 -10.05 13.52
CA SER A 206 -11.06 -11.22 13.19
C SER A 206 -9.68 -11.17 13.83
N ILE A 207 -9.09 -9.98 13.93
CA ILE A 207 -7.87 -9.78 14.72
C ILE A 207 -8.13 -10.16 16.20
N LYS A 208 -9.25 -9.70 16.77
CA LYS A 208 -9.66 -10.02 18.14
C LYS A 208 -9.81 -11.52 18.35
N GLU A 209 -10.44 -12.22 17.41
CA GLU A 209 -10.61 -13.67 17.51
C GLU A 209 -9.28 -14.42 17.48
N VAL A 210 -8.34 -14.00 16.63
CA VAL A 210 -6.99 -14.58 16.60
C VAL A 210 -6.26 -14.33 17.92
N ILE A 211 -6.33 -13.12 18.48
CA ILE A 211 -5.72 -12.85 19.79
C ILE A 211 -6.36 -13.68 20.92
N LYS A 212 -7.68 -13.90 20.89
CA LYS A 212 -8.38 -14.79 21.84
C LYS A 212 -7.92 -16.24 21.73
N ILE A 213 -7.77 -16.76 20.51
CA ILE A 213 -7.22 -18.11 20.26
C ILE A 213 -5.84 -18.24 20.92
N TYR A 214 -5.03 -17.18 20.85
CA TYR A 214 -3.71 -17.10 21.47
C TYR A 214 -3.70 -16.81 22.98
N ARG A 215 -4.85 -16.64 23.65
CA ARG A 215 -4.91 -16.38 25.11
C ARG A 215 -4.01 -17.31 25.93
N PRO A 216 -3.96 -18.65 25.71
CA PRO A 216 -3.11 -19.53 26.50
C PRO A 216 -1.60 -19.28 26.34
N ALA A 217 -1.21 -18.66 25.23
CA ALA A 217 0.18 -18.40 24.87
C ALA A 217 0.76 -17.11 25.51
N PHE A 218 -0.08 -16.21 26.03
CA PHE A 218 0.39 -15.04 26.75
C PHE A 218 0.92 -15.43 28.14
N ALA A 219 2.20 -15.13 28.40
CA ALA A 219 2.77 -15.28 29.73
C ALA A 219 2.37 -14.08 30.61
N ASP A 220 2.41 -12.88 30.04
CA ASP A 220 1.85 -11.67 30.63
C ASP A 220 0.34 -11.55 30.35
N GLY A 221 -0.49 -11.94 31.33
CA GLY A 221 -1.94 -11.77 31.26
C GLY A 221 -2.39 -10.32 31.10
N THR A 222 -1.61 -9.34 31.56
CA THR A 222 -1.94 -7.92 31.40
C THR A 222 -1.77 -7.46 29.95
N LEU A 223 -0.80 -8.04 29.23
CA LEU A 223 -0.62 -7.77 27.80
C LEU A 223 -1.80 -8.27 26.97
N TYR A 224 -2.34 -9.45 27.31
CA TYR A 224 -3.56 -9.96 26.68
C TYR A 224 -4.76 -9.03 26.91
N GLU A 225 -5.00 -8.61 28.16
CA GLU A 225 -6.14 -7.72 28.46
C GLU A 225 -5.97 -6.35 27.79
N LYS A 226 -4.74 -5.83 27.67
CA LYS A 226 -4.44 -4.62 26.87
C LYS A 226 -4.81 -4.79 25.41
N TRP A 227 -4.47 -5.92 24.78
CA TRP A 227 -4.87 -6.20 23.40
C TRP A 227 -6.38 -6.19 23.23
N ILE A 228 -7.12 -6.90 24.10
CA ILE A 228 -8.57 -6.98 24.01
C ILE A 228 -9.21 -5.60 24.19
N SER A 229 -8.77 -4.85 25.21
CA SER A 229 -9.27 -3.50 25.46
C SER A 229 -8.97 -2.55 24.30
N GLU A 230 -7.77 -2.63 23.71
CA GLU A 230 -7.36 -1.76 22.61
C GLU A 230 -8.15 -2.06 21.34
N ILE A 231 -8.37 -3.33 21.00
CA ILE A 231 -9.19 -3.70 19.84
C ILE A 231 -10.64 -3.28 20.04
N ASP A 232 -11.19 -3.41 21.26
CA ASP A 232 -12.55 -2.95 21.56
C ASP A 232 -12.69 -1.44 21.45
N ALA A 233 -11.73 -0.68 21.97
CA ALA A 233 -11.69 0.77 21.80
C ALA A 233 -11.57 1.17 20.31
N THR A 234 -10.79 0.41 19.54
CA THR A 234 -10.61 0.64 18.10
C THR A 234 -11.91 0.42 17.32
N ILE A 235 -12.62 -0.70 17.58
CA ILE A 235 -13.91 -1.00 16.95
C ILE A 235 -14.96 0.06 17.33
N ALA A 236 -14.99 0.47 18.61
CA ALA A 236 -15.88 1.54 19.05
C ALA A 236 -15.60 2.85 18.29
N SER A 237 -14.33 3.27 18.19
CA SER A 237 -13.94 4.48 17.47
C SER A 237 -14.36 4.45 16.00
N LEU A 238 -14.20 3.31 15.32
CA LEU A 238 -14.63 3.13 13.92
C LEU A 238 -16.16 3.26 13.74
N GLY A 239 -16.94 2.97 14.79
CA GLY A 239 -18.40 3.08 14.77
C GLY A 239 -18.97 4.45 15.16
N GLU A 240 -18.15 5.38 15.66
CA GLU A 240 -18.61 6.67 16.19
C GLU A 240 -18.84 7.76 15.13
N GLY A 241 -18.27 7.62 13.93
CA GLY A 241 -18.22 8.69 12.91
C GLY A 241 -18.73 8.28 11.53
N ALA A 242 -19.12 9.29 10.74
CA ALA A 242 -19.34 9.12 9.31
C ALA A 242 -18.00 9.06 8.56
N PHE A 243 -17.96 8.38 7.42
CA PHE A 243 -16.73 8.19 6.64
C PHE A 243 -16.00 9.52 6.32
N ASP A 244 -16.73 10.54 5.88
CA ASP A 244 -16.13 11.83 5.48
C ASP A 244 -15.56 12.63 6.65
N THR A 245 -16.17 12.53 7.83
CA THR A 245 -15.79 13.32 9.01
C THR A 245 -14.93 12.56 10.00
N PHE A 246 -14.61 11.30 9.71
CA PHE A 246 -13.83 10.45 10.60
C PHE A 246 -12.40 10.98 10.81
N ASP A 247 -12.00 11.07 12.07
CA ASP A 247 -10.70 11.59 12.49
C ASP A 247 -9.60 10.51 12.38
N ARG A 248 -9.11 10.34 11.15
CA ARG A 248 -8.07 9.37 10.79
C ARG A 248 -6.74 9.71 11.44
N TYR A 249 -6.44 11.00 11.59
CA TYR A 249 -5.21 11.47 12.26
C TYR A 249 -5.15 10.94 13.69
N ARG A 250 -6.18 11.21 14.50
CA ARG A 250 -6.21 10.73 15.89
C ARG A 250 -6.39 9.22 15.97
N PHE A 251 -7.15 8.60 15.05
CA PHE A 251 -7.29 7.16 14.98
C PHE A 251 -5.94 6.44 14.83
N ILE A 252 -5.12 6.85 13.86
CA ILE A 252 -3.82 6.23 13.63
C ILE A 252 -2.88 6.42 14.84
N LYS A 253 -2.88 7.62 15.43
CA LYS A 253 -2.03 7.91 16.61
C LYS A 253 -2.43 7.10 17.83
N LYS A 254 -3.74 7.01 18.12
CA LYS A 254 -4.27 6.35 19.33
C LYS A 254 -4.33 4.84 19.21
N HIS A 255 -4.71 4.33 18.04
CA HIS A 255 -5.00 2.91 17.84
C HIS A 255 -3.91 2.21 17.05
N THR A 256 -3.69 2.60 15.79
CA THR A 256 -2.72 1.91 14.92
C THR A 256 -1.33 1.85 15.55
N ASN A 257 -0.77 2.99 15.94
CA ASN A 257 0.58 3.06 16.51
C ASN A 257 0.68 2.36 17.87
N GLU A 258 -0.36 2.42 18.71
CA GLU A 258 -0.36 1.69 19.99
C GLU A 258 -0.35 0.18 19.76
N GLN A 259 -1.15 -0.32 18.83
CA GLN A 259 -1.17 -1.73 18.48
C GLN A 259 0.14 -2.21 17.86
N LEU A 260 0.87 -1.37 17.13
CA LEU A 260 2.23 -1.72 16.67
C LEU A 260 3.21 -1.92 17.84
N LYS A 261 3.08 -1.16 18.94
CA LYS A 261 3.84 -1.42 20.18
C LYS A 261 3.42 -2.74 20.81
N LEU A 262 2.12 -3.03 20.84
CA LEU A 262 1.60 -4.30 21.36
C LEU A 262 2.13 -5.49 20.55
N ILE A 263 2.29 -5.38 19.23
CA ILE A 263 2.93 -6.43 18.40
C ILE A 263 4.35 -6.73 18.88
N LYS A 264 5.16 -5.69 19.13
CA LYS A 264 6.53 -5.88 19.61
C LYS A 264 6.57 -6.47 21.02
N ALA A 265 5.68 -6.00 21.91
CA ALA A 265 5.54 -6.55 23.25
C ALA A 265 5.16 -8.04 23.20
N THR A 266 4.22 -8.41 22.34
CA THR A 266 3.81 -9.81 22.10
C THR A 266 4.95 -10.64 21.54
N ALA A 267 5.71 -10.14 20.57
CA ALA A 267 6.87 -10.86 20.04
C ALA A 267 7.90 -11.18 21.14
N LYS A 268 8.09 -10.26 22.10
CA LYS A 268 8.95 -10.46 23.26
C LYS A 268 8.37 -11.47 24.25
N ASP A 269 7.09 -11.35 24.60
CA ASP A 269 6.38 -12.28 25.50
C ASP A 269 6.42 -13.72 24.97
N TRP A 270 6.22 -13.88 23.67
CA TRP A 270 6.21 -15.15 22.96
C TRP A 270 7.62 -15.69 22.63
N GLY A 271 8.67 -14.90 22.85
CA GLY A 271 10.05 -15.28 22.53
C GLY A 271 10.32 -15.53 21.04
N ILE A 272 9.57 -14.89 20.14
CA ILE A 272 9.67 -15.11 18.69
C ILE A 272 10.45 -14.02 17.96
N ALA A 273 11.28 -14.44 17.00
CA ALA A 273 12.00 -13.51 16.13
C ALA A 273 11.11 -13.00 14.99
N LEU A 274 11.10 -11.68 14.80
CA LEU A 274 10.40 -11.02 13.71
C LEU A 274 11.27 -10.97 12.44
N ASN A 275 10.70 -11.34 11.29
CA ASN A 275 11.42 -11.50 10.02
C ASN A 275 11.65 -10.14 9.30
N THR A 276 12.90 -9.81 9.00
CA THR A 276 13.33 -8.58 8.31
C THR A 276 13.54 -8.77 6.80
N SER A 277 13.04 -9.83 6.18
CA SER A 277 13.16 -10.07 4.73
C SER A 277 11.94 -9.59 3.93
N ARG A 278 11.36 -8.46 4.33
CA ARG A 278 10.14 -7.86 3.73
C ARG A 278 10.22 -6.33 3.74
N PRO A 279 9.49 -5.64 2.84
CA PRO A 279 9.53 -4.17 2.71
C PRO A 279 9.24 -3.41 3.98
N LEU A 280 8.47 -3.99 4.90
CA LEU A 280 8.17 -3.40 6.19
C LEU A 280 9.12 -3.91 7.27
N ASN A 281 9.66 -3.00 8.07
CA ASN A 281 10.38 -3.33 9.28
C ASN A 281 9.39 -3.85 10.33
N PRO A 282 9.49 -5.13 10.72
CA PRO A 282 8.52 -5.69 11.64
C PRO A 282 8.69 -5.16 13.07
N LYS A 283 9.82 -4.52 13.40
CA LYS A 283 10.12 -3.96 14.73
C LYS A 283 9.66 -2.50 14.90
N SER A 284 9.26 -1.84 13.82
CA SER A 284 8.82 -0.44 13.88
C SER A 284 7.47 -0.35 14.58
N GLU A 285 7.37 0.60 15.51
CA GLU A 285 6.21 0.83 16.38
C GLU A 285 5.32 1.99 15.90
N ASN A 286 5.68 2.64 14.80
CA ASN A 286 4.95 3.80 14.29
C ASN A 286 4.91 3.77 12.76
N LEU A 287 3.73 4.02 12.20
CA LEU A 287 3.53 4.03 10.74
C LEU A 287 4.38 5.09 10.04
N PHE A 288 4.70 6.20 10.71
CA PHE A 288 5.43 7.35 10.15
C PHE A 288 6.86 7.48 10.69
N ALA A 289 7.38 6.44 11.35
CA ALA A 289 8.79 6.42 11.75
C ALA A 289 9.70 6.20 10.54
N LYS A 290 10.88 6.83 10.57
CA LYS A 290 11.95 6.64 9.56
C LYS A 290 12.31 5.18 9.30
N ASP A 291 12.19 4.34 10.33
CA ASP A 291 12.53 2.92 10.25
C ASP A 291 11.34 2.02 9.86
N PHE A 292 10.16 2.59 9.54
CA PHE A 292 8.96 1.81 9.16
C PHE A 292 9.23 0.92 7.94
N PHE A 293 9.87 1.48 6.91
CA PHE A 293 10.32 0.74 5.75
C PHE A 293 11.70 0.12 6.00
N ASN A 294 11.87 -1.08 5.47
CA ASN A 294 13.14 -1.76 5.40
C ASN A 294 13.84 -1.39 4.08
N LEU A 295 14.66 -0.34 4.10
CA LEU A 295 15.34 0.19 2.90
C LEU A 295 16.09 -0.88 2.11
N LYS A 296 16.61 -1.94 2.77
CA LYS A 296 17.31 -3.03 2.09
C LYS A 296 16.44 -3.72 1.03
N MET A 297 15.13 -3.80 1.25
CA MET A 297 14.19 -4.46 0.34
C MET A 297 13.82 -3.60 -0.87
N PHE A 298 14.23 -2.32 -0.86
CA PHE A 298 14.11 -1.38 -1.96
C PHE A 298 15.48 -1.07 -2.61
N SER A 299 16.47 -1.91 -2.34
CA SER A 299 17.81 -1.82 -2.93
C SER A 299 18.12 -3.08 -3.72
N LEU A 300 19.00 -2.98 -4.72
CA LEU A 300 19.43 -4.15 -5.47
C LEU A 300 19.98 -5.24 -4.52
N PRO A 301 19.64 -6.52 -4.72
CA PRO A 301 20.21 -7.61 -3.95
C PRO A 301 21.73 -7.56 -3.95
N GLY A 302 22.34 -7.65 -2.76
CA GLY A 302 23.80 -7.56 -2.61
C GLY A 302 24.36 -6.14 -2.50
N SER A 303 23.51 -5.10 -2.55
CA SER A 303 23.95 -3.71 -2.33
C SER A 303 24.70 -3.57 -0.99
N PRO A 304 25.84 -2.84 -0.97
CA PRO A 304 26.52 -2.48 0.26
C PRO A 304 25.60 -1.72 1.23
N ALA A 305 25.92 -1.81 2.52
CA ALA A 305 25.18 -1.08 3.54
C ALA A 305 25.32 0.43 3.34
N ILE A 306 24.20 1.14 3.49
CA ILE A 306 24.16 2.61 3.50
C ILE A 306 24.96 3.09 4.71
N SER A 307 26.02 3.87 4.46
CA SER A 307 26.84 4.52 5.49
C SER A 307 26.96 6.01 5.19
N LYS A 308 27.33 6.82 6.19
CA LYS A 308 27.51 8.27 6.00
C LYS A 308 28.58 8.57 4.94
N GLU A 309 29.63 7.77 4.90
CA GLU A 309 30.75 7.89 3.97
C GLU A 309 30.32 7.54 2.54
N ARG A 310 29.52 6.48 2.35
CA ARG A 310 28.96 6.15 1.03
C ARG A 310 27.94 7.18 0.54
N VAL A 311 27.13 7.73 1.45
CA VAL A 311 26.22 8.85 1.12
C VAL A 311 27.04 10.06 0.67
N ALA A 312 28.11 10.42 1.37
CA ALA A 312 28.97 11.54 0.99
C ALA A 312 29.69 11.33 -0.35
N LEU A 313 30.17 10.12 -0.64
CA LEU A 313 30.73 9.77 -1.96
C LEU A 313 29.65 9.88 -3.05
N GLY A 314 28.46 9.34 -2.80
CA GLY A 314 27.33 9.43 -3.71
C GLY A 314 26.92 10.88 -4.01
N GLU A 315 26.87 11.72 -2.98
CA GLU A 315 26.59 13.15 -3.10
C GLU A 315 27.66 13.86 -3.93
N ALA A 316 28.94 13.55 -3.71
CA ALA A 316 30.02 14.13 -4.51
C ALA A 316 29.88 13.79 -6.00
N LEU A 317 29.63 12.51 -6.33
CA LEU A 317 29.40 12.06 -7.70
C LEU A 317 28.13 12.69 -8.32
N PHE A 318 27.06 12.83 -7.53
CA PHE A 318 25.80 13.43 -7.95
C PHE A 318 25.93 14.90 -8.38
N ASN A 319 26.87 15.62 -7.76
CA ASN A 319 27.16 17.03 -8.03
C ASN A 319 28.27 17.24 -9.09
N ASP A 320 28.92 16.17 -9.55
CA ASP A 320 30.11 16.27 -10.40
C ASP A 320 29.77 16.43 -11.89
N LYS A 321 29.91 17.66 -12.39
CA LYS A 321 29.67 17.99 -13.80
C LYS A 321 30.69 17.38 -14.75
N THR A 322 31.87 16.99 -14.26
CA THR A 322 32.88 16.32 -15.08
C THR A 322 32.46 14.91 -15.48
N LEU A 323 31.36 14.39 -14.92
CA LEU A 323 30.78 13.11 -15.29
C LEU A 323 29.75 13.19 -16.44
N SER A 324 29.52 14.36 -17.05
CA SER A 324 28.80 14.47 -18.34
C SER A 324 29.77 14.67 -19.50
N SER A 325 29.37 14.27 -20.71
CA SER A 325 30.18 14.46 -21.92
C SER A 325 30.53 15.94 -22.17
N SER A 326 29.57 16.83 -21.90
CA SER A 326 29.74 18.28 -22.00
C SER A 326 30.61 18.90 -20.91
N GLY A 327 30.77 18.25 -19.75
CA GLY A 327 31.39 18.84 -18.56
C GLY A 327 30.55 19.91 -17.87
N THR A 328 29.28 20.12 -18.28
CA THR A 328 28.43 21.22 -17.81
C THR A 328 27.22 20.77 -16.99
N ILE A 329 26.88 19.47 -17.00
CA ILE A 329 25.69 18.91 -16.35
C ILE A 329 26.08 17.85 -15.33
N SER A 330 25.37 17.85 -14.22
CA SER A 330 25.40 16.82 -13.18
C SER A 330 23.95 16.48 -12.81
N CYS A 331 23.73 15.48 -11.96
CA CYS A 331 22.39 15.19 -11.48
C CYS A 331 21.80 16.40 -10.74
N ALA A 332 22.64 17.11 -9.97
CA ALA A 332 22.28 18.32 -9.24
C ALA A 332 21.93 19.52 -10.14
N THR A 333 22.24 19.49 -11.43
CA THR A 333 21.82 20.55 -12.37
C THR A 333 20.30 20.56 -12.52
N CYS A 334 19.67 19.39 -12.60
CA CYS A 334 18.22 19.24 -12.74
C CYS A 334 17.53 18.96 -11.38
N HIS A 335 18.22 18.27 -10.48
CA HIS A 335 17.69 17.91 -9.16
C HIS A 335 18.29 18.82 -8.08
N VAL A 336 17.86 20.08 -8.04
CA VAL A 336 18.39 21.12 -7.16
C VAL A 336 17.88 20.91 -5.73
N LYS A 337 18.81 20.80 -4.77
CA LYS A 337 18.50 20.49 -3.36
C LYS A 337 17.49 21.47 -2.75
N GLU A 338 17.69 22.78 -2.96
CA GLU A 338 16.86 23.85 -2.42
C GLU A 338 15.42 23.85 -2.98
N LYS A 339 15.18 23.12 -4.07
CA LYS A 339 13.86 22.88 -4.67
C LYS A 339 13.39 21.44 -4.45
N ALA A 340 13.77 20.86 -3.31
CA ALA A 340 13.51 19.46 -2.98
C ALA A 340 13.86 18.49 -4.13
N PHE A 341 15.04 18.67 -4.73
CA PHE A 341 15.56 17.86 -5.82
C PHE A 341 14.74 17.92 -7.12
N THR A 342 14.25 19.10 -7.47
CA THR A 342 13.65 19.45 -8.78
C THR A 342 14.37 20.65 -9.40
N ASP A 343 13.98 21.09 -10.61
CA ASP A 343 14.58 22.25 -11.28
C ASP A 343 13.67 23.50 -11.28
N GLY A 344 12.38 23.33 -11.02
CA GLY A 344 11.36 24.38 -11.07
C GLY A 344 10.98 24.84 -12.48
N TYR A 345 11.29 24.06 -13.52
CA TYR A 345 10.85 24.32 -14.88
C TYR A 345 9.57 23.54 -15.22
N LYS A 346 8.77 24.07 -16.17
CA LYS A 346 7.62 23.34 -16.72
C LYS A 346 8.04 22.01 -17.34
N LYS A 347 9.11 22.05 -18.13
CA LYS A 347 9.80 20.90 -18.70
C LYS A 347 11.29 21.05 -18.42
N ALA A 348 11.96 19.94 -18.16
CA ALA A 348 13.37 19.93 -17.79
C ALA A 348 14.24 20.49 -18.93
N LEU A 349 15.37 21.10 -18.57
CA LEU A 349 16.34 21.63 -19.52
C LEU A 349 17.59 20.76 -19.52
N GLY A 350 17.86 20.13 -20.66
CA GLY A 350 19.01 19.27 -20.90
C GLY A 350 20.28 20.01 -21.30
N THR A 351 21.25 19.28 -21.85
CA THR A 351 22.49 19.83 -22.41
C THR A 351 22.17 20.92 -23.44
N ASN A 352 22.90 22.03 -23.34
CA ASN A 352 22.73 23.22 -24.19
C ASN A 352 21.34 23.88 -24.11
N GLY A 353 20.57 23.62 -23.05
CA GLY A 353 19.24 24.22 -22.85
C GLY A 353 18.14 23.59 -23.70
N VAL A 354 18.36 22.39 -24.26
CA VAL A 354 17.34 21.65 -24.98
C VAL A 354 16.20 21.29 -24.02
N GLU A 355 14.97 21.69 -24.35
CA GLU A 355 13.79 21.31 -23.57
C GLU A 355 13.54 19.79 -23.70
N LEU A 356 13.42 19.11 -22.57
CA LEU A 356 13.09 17.69 -22.50
C LEU A 356 11.57 17.49 -22.49
N LEU A 357 11.12 16.24 -22.55
CA LEU A 357 9.69 15.94 -22.68
C LEU A 357 8.85 16.34 -21.45
N ARG A 358 9.40 16.17 -20.24
CA ARG A 358 8.67 16.20 -18.96
C ARG A 358 9.30 17.14 -17.93
N ASN A 359 8.52 17.51 -16.92
CA ASN A 359 8.99 18.13 -15.68
C ASN A 359 10.01 17.21 -14.96
N THR A 360 10.95 17.79 -14.22
CA THR A 360 11.90 17.01 -13.42
C THR A 360 11.26 16.57 -12.10
N PRO A 361 11.04 15.26 -11.87
CA PRO A 361 10.43 14.79 -10.63
C PRO A 361 11.38 14.96 -9.44
N THR A 362 10.83 15.11 -8.23
CA THR A 362 11.62 15.07 -7.00
C THR A 362 12.31 13.71 -6.81
N LEU A 363 13.50 13.72 -6.23
CA LEU A 363 14.19 12.51 -5.77
C LEU A 363 13.84 12.16 -4.31
N SER A 364 13.19 13.05 -3.57
CA SER A 364 12.81 12.78 -2.19
C SER A 364 11.84 11.59 -2.11
N TYR A 365 12.06 10.67 -1.17
CA TYR A 365 11.24 9.46 -0.94
C TYR A 365 11.10 8.48 -2.12
N THR A 366 11.76 8.72 -3.25
CA THR A 366 11.68 7.87 -4.45
C THR A 366 12.19 6.44 -4.21
N VAL A 367 13.07 6.27 -3.21
CA VAL A 367 13.58 4.95 -2.79
C VAL A 367 12.47 3.96 -2.48
N TYR A 368 11.31 4.41 -2.01
CA TYR A 368 10.21 3.50 -1.66
C TYR A 368 9.32 3.11 -2.83
N GLN A 369 9.63 3.53 -4.06
CA GLN A 369 8.94 3.10 -5.27
C GLN A 369 9.70 1.95 -5.94
N THR A 370 8.98 1.10 -6.66
CA THR A 370 9.54 -0.07 -7.36
C THR A 370 9.71 0.16 -8.87
N SER A 371 9.14 1.24 -9.41
CA SER A 371 9.27 1.63 -10.81
C SER A 371 9.65 3.10 -10.94
N PHE A 372 10.51 3.42 -11.92
CA PHE A 372 11.13 4.73 -12.08
C PHE A 372 10.81 5.38 -13.43
N PHE A 373 11.00 6.71 -13.50
CA PHE A 373 10.42 7.62 -14.49
C PHE A 373 8.89 7.74 -14.38
N TYR A 374 8.33 8.80 -14.96
CA TYR A 374 6.88 8.98 -15.02
C TYR A 374 6.16 7.87 -15.79
N ASP A 375 6.80 7.22 -16.77
CA ASP A 375 6.22 6.13 -17.57
C ASP A 375 6.66 4.73 -17.12
N GLY A 376 7.40 4.63 -16.00
CA GLY A 376 7.76 3.34 -15.42
C GLY A 376 8.78 2.52 -16.20
N ARG A 377 9.46 3.09 -17.21
CA ARG A 377 10.44 2.37 -18.04
C ARG A 377 11.71 1.94 -17.29
N GLY A 378 11.95 2.47 -16.08
CA GLY A 378 13.13 2.18 -15.28
C GLY A 378 12.87 1.12 -14.22
N ASP A 379 13.63 0.03 -14.26
CA ASP A 379 13.63 -1.03 -13.25
C ASP A 379 14.76 -0.78 -12.22
N GLY A 380 14.41 -0.17 -11.08
CA GLY A 380 15.36 0.23 -10.05
C GLY A 380 16.06 1.58 -10.27
N LEU A 381 16.56 2.17 -9.18
CA LEU A 381 17.34 3.42 -9.19
C LEU A 381 18.61 3.30 -10.03
N GLU A 382 19.33 2.19 -9.91
CA GLU A 382 20.55 1.97 -10.67
C GLU A 382 20.29 1.77 -12.17
N GLY A 383 19.13 1.23 -12.55
CA GLY A 383 18.70 1.16 -13.95
C GLY A 383 18.35 2.55 -14.50
N GLN A 384 17.65 3.35 -13.69
CA GLN A 384 17.31 4.73 -13.99
C GLN A 384 18.56 5.59 -14.28
N ILE A 385 19.63 5.44 -13.48
CA ILE A 385 20.91 6.15 -13.69
C ILE A 385 21.49 5.82 -15.07
N VAL A 386 21.44 4.56 -15.52
CA VAL A 386 21.95 4.15 -16.84
C VAL A 386 21.24 4.92 -17.95
N SER A 387 19.91 5.02 -17.87
CA SER A 387 19.10 5.70 -18.88
C SER A 387 19.42 7.20 -18.97
N VAL A 388 19.63 7.88 -17.84
CA VAL A 388 19.98 9.31 -17.82
C VAL A 388 21.40 9.55 -18.32
N VAL A 389 22.34 8.70 -17.91
CA VAL A 389 23.75 8.80 -18.32
C VAL A 389 23.88 8.70 -19.84
N ASN A 390 23.21 7.71 -20.45
CA ASN A 390 23.25 7.46 -21.89
C ASN A 390 22.45 8.47 -22.74
N ASN A 391 21.54 9.25 -22.15
CA ASN A 391 20.67 10.14 -22.92
C ASN A 391 21.45 11.31 -23.52
N GLU A 392 21.33 11.49 -24.85
CA GLU A 392 22.04 12.50 -25.62
C GLU A 392 21.71 13.94 -25.23
N ASN A 393 20.49 14.17 -24.74
CA ASN A 393 20.07 15.48 -24.28
C ASN A 393 20.35 15.69 -22.78
N GLU A 394 20.89 14.69 -22.06
CA GLU A 394 21.23 14.81 -20.64
C GLU A 394 22.74 14.72 -20.46
N PHE A 395 23.28 13.56 -20.07
CA PHE A 395 24.71 13.38 -19.81
C PHE A 395 25.51 13.04 -21.07
N HIS A 396 24.87 12.43 -22.07
CA HIS A 396 25.47 11.93 -23.33
C HIS A 396 26.78 11.16 -23.12
N LEU A 397 26.81 10.29 -22.12
CA LEU A 397 28.00 9.51 -21.76
C LEU A 397 27.61 8.04 -21.57
N ASP A 398 28.56 7.11 -21.70
CA ASP A 398 28.36 5.73 -21.26
C ASP A 398 28.98 5.49 -19.87
N LEU A 399 28.51 4.46 -19.18
CA LEU A 399 28.96 4.16 -17.81
C LEU A 399 30.42 3.72 -17.69
N ASN A 400 31.01 3.13 -18.75
CA ASN A 400 32.43 2.77 -18.71
C ASN A 400 33.27 4.04 -18.73
N THR A 401 32.94 4.98 -19.63
CA THR A 401 33.61 6.28 -19.68
C THR A 401 33.41 7.06 -18.38
N MET A 402 32.20 7.04 -17.79
CA MET A 402 31.97 7.62 -16.46
C MET A 402 32.89 7.00 -15.40
N GLY A 403 32.97 5.66 -15.35
CA GLY A 403 33.85 4.94 -14.43
C GLY A 403 35.33 5.25 -14.62
N GLU A 404 35.79 5.46 -15.85
CA GLU A 404 37.15 5.91 -16.14
C GLU A 404 37.44 7.31 -15.58
N ARG A 405 36.51 8.26 -15.76
CA ARG A 405 36.63 9.61 -15.19
C ARG A 405 36.68 9.58 -13.67
N VAL A 406 35.84 8.74 -13.04
CA VAL A 406 35.89 8.51 -11.58
C VAL A 406 37.25 7.95 -11.17
N ARG A 407 37.80 6.99 -11.91
CA ARG A 407 39.11 6.36 -11.62
C ARG A 407 40.28 7.32 -11.78
N GLN A 408 40.19 8.29 -12.68
CA GLN A 408 41.22 9.30 -12.92
C GLN A 408 41.24 10.42 -11.86
N ASN A 409 40.16 10.59 -11.09
CA ASN A 409 40.10 11.56 -10.01
C ASN A 409 40.75 10.98 -8.73
N PRO A 410 41.86 11.57 -8.21
CA PRO A 410 42.57 11.04 -7.05
C PRO A 410 41.71 10.95 -5.78
N LYS A 411 40.78 11.90 -5.60
CA LYS A 411 39.89 11.91 -4.42
C LYS A 411 38.90 10.77 -4.45
N TYR A 412 38.27 10.50 -5.60
CA TYR A 412 37.36 9.37 -5.74
C TYR A 412 38.10 8.06 -5.60
N LYS A 413 39.30 7.93 -6.18
CA LYS A 413 40.10 6.70 -6.04
C LYS A 413 40.33 6.34 -4.56
N GLU A 414 40.70 7.30 -3.72
CA GLU A 414 40.87 7.09 -2.28
C GLU A 414 39.55 6.66 -1.60
N GLN A 415 38.43 7.30 -1.93
CA GLN A 415 37.13 6.96 -1.38
C GLN A 415 36.65 5.56 -1.83
N PHE A 416 36.90 5.17 -3.07
CA PHE A 416 36.56 3.83 -3.57
C PHE A 416 37.49 2.75 -2.99
N GLU A 417 38.76 3.05 -2.71
CA GLU A 417 39.65 2.15 -1.97
C GLU A 417 39.05 1.81 -0.59
N LEU A 418 38.57 2.83 0.12
CA LEU A 418 38.01 2.67 1.46
C LEU A 418 36.62 2.00 1.47
N LEU A 419 35.75 2.33 0.51
CA LEU A 419 34.32 2.01 0.59
C LEU A 419 33.88 0.86 -0.32
N TYR A 420 34.70 0.50 -1.30
CA TYR A 420 34.41 -0.49 -2.35
C TYR A 420 35.64 -1.35 -2.70
N ASP A 421 36.61 -1.49 -1.79
CA ASP A 421 37.82 -2.31 -1.97
C ASP A 421 38.59 -1.98 -3.28
N GLY A 422 38.64 -0.69 -3.62
CA GLY A 422 39.32 -0.16 -4.81
C GLY A 422 38.57 -0.36 -6.13
N GLN A 423 37.40 -1.01 -6.09
CA GLN A 423 36.65 -1.38 -7.29
C GLN A 423 35.82 -0.21 -7.83
N VAL A 424 36.37 0.53 -8.79
CA VAL A 424 35.64 1.55 -9.58
C VAL A 424 35.00 0.88 -10.81
N THR A 425 33.87 0.21 -10.58
CA THR A 425 33.04 -0.44 -11.60
C THR A 425 31.77 0.38 -11.88
N ASP A 426 31.11 0.15 -13.01
CA ASP A 426 29.80 0.79 -13.30
C ASP A 426 28.79 0.56 -12.16
N LEU A 427 28.81 -0.64 -11.56
CA LEU A 427 27.90 -1.03 -10.51
C LEU A 427 28.17 -0.23 -9.23
N ASN A 428 29.43 -0.08 -8.85
CA ASN A 428 29.79 0.63 -7.63
C ASN A 428 29.59 2.15 -7.76
N VAL A 429 29.83 2.73 -8.95
CA VAL A 429 29.52 4.14 -9.23
C VAL A 429 28.02 4.40 -9.13
N ARG A 430 27.19 3.57 -9.78
CA ARG A 430 25.72 3.68 -9.69
C ARG A 430 25.21 3.41 -8.29
N ASN A 431 25.80 2.45 -7.58
CA ASN A 431 25.46 2.15 -6.20
C ASN A 431 25.79 3.34 -5.27
N ALA A 432 26.92 4.02 -5.44
CA ALA A 432 27.27 5.19 -4.65
C ALA A 432 26.26 6.33 -4.88
N ILE A 433 25.97 6.69 -6.14
CA ILE A 433 24.99 7.74 -6.49
C ILE A 433 23.60 7.38 -5.94
N SER A 434 23.13 6.16 -6.18
CA SER A 434 21.83 5.71 -5.66
C SER A 434 21.80 5.63 -4.13
N THR A 435 22.92 5.35 -3.45
CA THR A 435 23.01 5.41 -1.98
C THR A 435 22.76 6.80 -1.44
N PHE A 436 23.25 7.84 -2.11
CA PHE A 436 22.87 9.22 -1.80
C PHE A 436 21.37 9.44 -1.99
N VAL A 437 20.80 9.06 -3.13
CA VAL A 437 19.34 9.20 -3.39
C VAL A 437 18.49 8.47 -2.35
N ARG A 438 18.90 7.28 -1.90
CA ARG A 438 18.24 6.52 -0.83
C ARG A 438 18.24 7.21 0.53
N SER A 439 19.14 8.17 0.75
CA SER A 439 19.20 8.94 1.99
C SER A 439 18.19 10.10 2.03
N LEU A 440 17.57 10.44 0.90
CA LEU A 440 16.66 11.58 0.72
C LEU A 440 15.23 11.25 1.19
N ALA A 441 15.09 10.60 2.33
CA ALA A 441 13.80 10.24 2.91
C ALA A 441 13.88 10.25 4.45
N PRO A 442 13.95 11.44 5.06
CA PRO A 442 14.22 11.56 6.49
C PRO A 442 13.04 11.17 7.39
N PHE A 443 11.78 11.29 6.90
CA PHE A 443 10.55 11.14 7.69
C PHE A 443 10.52 12.07 8.92
N ASP A 444 10.82 13.34 8.70
CA ASP A 444 10.95 14.35 9.74
C ASP A 444 10.10 15.59 9.51
N SER A 445 9.12 15.57 8.59
CA SER A 445 8.25 16.73 8.36
C SER A 445 7.45 17.10 9.61
N LYS A 446 6.90 18.32 9.65
CA LYS A 446 5.95 18.73 10.70
C LYS A 446 4.87 17.67 10.97
N PHE A 447 4.32 17.06 9.92
CA PHE A 447 3.37 15.95 10.04
C PHE A 447 3.99 14.70 10.69
N ASP A 448 5.18 14.26 10.25
CA ASP A 448 5.83 13.06 10.78
C ASP A 448 6.18 13.21 12.28
N ARG A 449 6.73 14.38 12.68
CA ARG A 449 7.05 14.69 14.08
C ARG A 449 5.79 14.66 14.95
N SER A 450 4.67 15.12 14.39
CA SER A 450 3.36 15.06 15.04
C SER A 450 2.80 13.65 15.18
N MET A 451 2.87 12.82 14.12
CA MET A 451 2.43 11.42 14.15
C MET A 451 3.28 10.55 15.09
N GLN A 452 4.52 10.95 15.34
CA GLN A 452 5.44 10.31 16.28
C GLN A 452 5.28 10.81 17.73
N ASN A 453 4.37 11.76 17.99
CA ASN A 453 4.24 12.45 19.28
C ASN A 453 5.54 13.11 19.75
N ALA A 454 6.44 13.47 18.83
CA ALA A 454 7.64 14.22 19.15
C ALA A 454 7.31 15.69 19.43
N GLU A 455 6.34 16.24 18.69
CA GLU A 455 5.88 17.63 18.80
C GLU A 455 4.37 17.69 18.48
N ASP A 456 3.56 18.48 19.17
CA ASP A 456 2.13 18.67 18.83
C ASP A 456 1.95 19.95 18.01
N LEU A 457 2.37 19.89 16.73
CA LEU A 457 2.50 21.09 15.90
C LEU A 457 1.35 21.33 14.91
N LEU A 458 0.55 20.32 14.61
CA LEU A 458 -0.46 20.44 13.56
C LEU A 458 -1.63 21.31 14.03
N THR A 459 -1.99 22.26 13.18
CA THR A 459 -3.21 23.06 13.31
C THR A 459 -4.43 22.21 13.01
N ASP A 460 -5.60 22.64 13.49
CA ASP A 460 -6.87 21.97 13.16
C ASP A 460 -7.13 21.93 11.64
N GLN A 461 -6.64 22.94 10.89
CA GLN A 461 -6.73 22.97 9.44
C GLN A 461 -5.87 21.90 8.77
N GLU A 462 -4.65 21.65 9.25
CA GLU A 462 -3.79 20.57 8.74
C GLU A 462 -4.36 19.19 9.10
N ILE A 463 -4.93 19.03 10.29
CA ILE A 463 -5.62 17.79 10.70
C ILE A 463 -6.85 17.54 9.82
N LEU A 464 -7.66 18.58 9.58
CA LEU A 464 -8.79 18.50 8.65
C LEU A 464 -8.31 18.11 7.25
N GLY A 465 -7.22 18.71 6.78
CA GLY A 465 -6.60 18.39 5.49
C GLY A 465 -6.20 16.93 5.36
N PHE A 466 -5.57 16.35 6.39
CA PHE A 466 -5.23 14.92 6.39
C PHE A 466 -6.49 14.04 6.35
N ASN A 467 -7.52 14.39 7.12
CA ASN A 467 -8.77 13.63 7.16
C ASN A 467 -9.52 13.67 5.82
N LEU A 468 -9.51 14.83 5.13
CA LEU A 468 -10.03 14.97 3.77
C LEU A 468 -9.20 14.15 2.77
N PHE A 469 -7.87 14.28 2.81
CA PHE A 469 -6.94 13.58 1.92
C PHE A 469 -7.11 12.06 2.00
N MET A 470 -7.26 11.54 3.22
CA MET A 470 -7.46 10.12 3.50
C MET A 470 -8.93 9.67 3.40
N GLY A 471 -9.87 10.56 3.07
CA GLY A 471 -11.31 10.28 3.15
C GLY A 471 -12.06 10.87 1.97
N LYS A 472 -12.87 11.91 2.23
CA LYS A 472 -13.77 12.54 1.24
C LYS A 472 -13.07 12.91 -0.09
N ALA A 473 -11.83 13.38 -0.05
CA ALA A 473 -11.10 13.79 -1.26
C ALA A 473 -10.42 12.61 -1.99
N ALA A 474 -10.51 11.40 -1.42
CA ALA A 474 -10.00 10.13 -1.96
C ALA A 474 -8.51 10.11 -2.36
N CYS A 475 -7.70 11.11 -2.00
CA CYS A 475 -6.32 11.23 -2.46
C CYS A 475 -5.45 10.02 -2.03
N ALA A 476 -5.73 9.46 -0.85
CA ALA A 476 -5.04 8.28 -0.32
C ALA A 476 -5.48 6.94 -0.91
N THR A 477 -6.36 6.92 -1.92
CA THR A 477 -6.60 5.72 -2.72
C THR A 477 -5.49 5.48 -3.75
N CYS A 478 -4.67 6.52 -4.01
CA CYS A 478 -3.47 6.42 -4.85
C CYS A 478 -2.19 6.89 -4.12
N HIS A 479 -2.26 7.96 -3.33
CA HIS A 479 -1.10 8.48 -2.59
C HIS A 479 -0.97 7.84 -1.20
N PHE A 480 -0.55 6.57 -1.15
CA PHE A 480 -0.59 5.76 0.08
C PHE A 480 0.41 6.20 1.16
N PRO A 481 0.00 6.28 2.43
CA PRO A 481 0.91 6.53 3.54
C PRO A 481 1.83 5.33 3.81
N PRO A 482 3.00 5.55 4.45
CA PRO A 482 3.50 6.84 4.94
C PRO A 482 4.32 7.65 3.92
N ALA A 483 4.66 7.08 2.76
CA ALA A 483 5.43 7.78 1.72
C ALA A 483 4.59 8.73 0.84
N PHE A 484 3.26 8.61 0.94
CA PHE A 484 2.27 9.35 0.16
C PHE A 484 2.50 9.29 -1.35
N ASN A 485 2.84 8.10 -1.85
CA ASN A 485 3.12 7.80 -3.25
C ASN A 485 2.37 6.53 -3.69
N GLY A 486 2.46 6.16 -4.97
CA GLY A 486 1.76 5.01 -5.54
C GLY A 486 2.22 3.62 -5.13
N THR A 487 3.00 3.47 -4.05
CA THR A 487 3.52 2.15 -3.65
C THR A 487 2.46 1.40 -2.85
N VAL A 488 1.90 0.33 -3.43
CA VAL A 488 0.63 -0.24 -2.98
C VAL A 488 0.78 -1.01 -1.66
N PRO A 489 0.04 -0.65 -0.59
CA PRO A 489 0.01 -1.38 0.67
C PRO A 489 -0.82 -2.68 0.56
N PRO A 490 -0.66 -3.62 1.51
CA PRO A 490 0.27 -3.60 2.64
C PRO A 490 1.62 -4.28 2.32
N LYS A 491 1.80 -4.80 1.09
CA LYS A 491 3.04 -5.50 0.71
C LYS A 491 4.11 -4.53 0.21
N TYR A 492 3.75 -3.39 -0.36
CA TYR A 492 4.68 -2.38 -0.91
C TYR A 492 5.66 -2.97 -1.94
N MET A 493 5.14 -3.84 -2.82
CA MET A 493 5.92 -4.56 -3.83
C MET A 493 5.70 -4.03 -5.25
N GLU A 494 4.73 -3.14 -5.44
CA GLU A 494 4.35 -2.60 -6.73
C GLU A 494 4.09 -1.10 -6.62
N THR A 495 4.31 -0.40 -7.72
CA THR A 495 3.96 1.02 -7.88
C THR A 495 2.87 1.13 -8.92
N GLU A 496 1.78 1.80 -8.56
CA GLU A 496 0.66 2.02 -9.46
C GLU A 496 0.92 3.18 -10.43
N PHE A 497 0.07 3.22 -11.45
CA PHE A 497 0.08 4.21 -12.50
C PHE A 497 -1.36 4.62 -12.77
N GLU A 498 -1.57 5.91 -12.98
CA GLU A 498 -2.89 6.49 -13.14
C GLU A 498 -2.98 7.22 -14.47
N ASN A 499 -4.14 7.07 -15.13
CA ASN A 499 -4.52 7.93 -16.24
C ASN A 499 -5.55 8.92 -15.70
N LEU A 500 -5.13 10.16 -15.51
CA LEU A 500 -5.98 11.23 -14.97
C LEU A 500 -6.52 12.14 -16.07
N GLY A 501 -6.07 11.98 -17.32
CA GLY A 501 -6.45 12.90 -18.40
C GLY A 501 -5.83 14.30 -18.27
N VAL A 502 -4.56 14.38 -17.83
CA VAL A 502 -3.86 15.66 -17.62
C VAL A 502 -3.82 16.46 -18.94
N PRO A 503 -4.24 17.74 -18.94
CA PRO A 503 -4.27 18.55 -20.15
C PRO A 503 -2.91 19.17 -20.46
N LYS A 504 -2.75 19.62 -21.71
CA LYS A 504 -1.59 20.39 -22.21
C LYS A 504 -1.53 21.82 -21.66
N SER A 505 -2.69 22.38 -21.30
CA SER A 505 -2.86 23.73 -20.75
C SER A 505 -3.81 23.71 -19.56
N PRO A 506 -3.69 24.66 -18.60
CA PRO A 506 -4.57 24.70 -17.43
C PRO A 506 -5.98 25.24 -17.72
N SER A 507 -6.35 25.41 -18.99
CA SER A 507 -7.66 25.98 -19.38
C SER A 507 -8.78 24.96 -19.14
N PHE A 508 -9.73 25.31 -18.27
CA PHE A 508 -10.99 24.58 -18.08
C PHE A 508 -12.02 24.88 -19.18
N SER A 509 -11.87 26.00 -19.90
CA SER A 509 -12.83 26.40 -20.94
C SER A 509 -12.64 25.65 -22.27
N HIS A 510 -11.39 25.33 -22.59
CA HIS A 510 -10.99 24.66 -23.84
C HIS A 510 -9.84 23.70 -23.53
N PRO A 511 -10.10 22.65 -22.74
CA PRO A 511 -9.07 21.69 -22.38
C PRO A 511 -8.64 20.91 -23.63
N VAL A 512 -7.35 20.58 -23.67
CA VAL A 512 -6.77 19.72 -24.71
C VAL A 512 -5.91 18.71 -23.98
N LEU A 513 -6.12 17.42 -24.24
CA LEU A 513 -5.34 16.35 -23.65
C LEU A 513 -3.85 16.49 -24.02
N ASP A 514 -2.97 16.17 -23.09
CA ASP A 514 -1.52 16.16 -23.33
C ASP A 514 -1.13 15.15 -24.43
N ASP A 515 -0.04 15.42 -25.15
CA ASP A 515 0.43 14.58 -26.26
C ASP A 515 1.47 13.52 -25.85
N ASP A 516 1.82 13.45 -24.56
CA ASP A 516 2.66 12.40 -24.00
C ASP A 516 1.84 11.14 -23.67
N TYR A 517 2.10 10.05 -24.38
CA TYR A 517 1.40 8.80 -24.18
C TYR A 517 1.86 7.96 -22.97
N GLY A 518 2.82 8.44 -22.17
CA GLY A 518 3.20 7.79 -20.90
C GLY A 518 3.66 6.34 -21.09
N GLN A 519 3.04 5.40 -20.37
CA GLN A 519 3.35 3.96 -20.43
C GLN A 519 3.20 3.33 -21.83
N TYR A 520 2.57 3.99 -22.79
CA TYR A 520 2.55 3.48 -24.17
C TYR A 520 3.95 3.31 -24.76
N TYR A 521 4.92 4.19 -24.46
CA TYR A 521 6.24 4.12 -25.08
C TYR A 521 7.01 2.83 -24.77
N PRO A 522 7.13 2.38 -23.49
CA PRO A 522 7.78 1.12 -23.17
C PRO A 522 7.00 -0.12 -23.61
N PHE A 523 5.65 -0.10 -23.56
CA PHE A 523 4.84 -1.30 -23.76
C PHE A 523 4.23 -1.45 -25.17
N LYS A 524 3.98 -0.35 -25.87
CA LYS A 524 3.25 -0.29 -27.17
C LYS A 524 1.84 -0.90 -27.10
N VAL A 525 1.16 -0.73 -25.97
CA VAL A 525 -0.22 -1.20 -25.73
C VAL A 525 -1.16 -0.01 -25.60
N GLU A 526 -2.25 -0.01 -26.37
CA GLU A 526 -3.21 1.11 -26.43
C GLU A 526 -3.83 1.44 -25.07
N GLU A 527 -4.20 0.43 -24.28
CA GLU A 527 -4.76 0.59 -22.93
C GLU A 527 -3.76 1.15 -21.90
N LYS A 528 -2.49 1.32 -22.28
CA LYS A 528 -1.43 1.92 -21.45
C LYS A 528 -1.15 3.39 -21.80
N LYS A 529 -1.89 3.98 -22.74
CA LYS A 529 -1.75 5.41 -23.08
C LYS A 529 -2.14 6.31 -21.91
N PHE A 530 -1.36 7.37 -21.70
CA PHE A 530 -1.57 8.42 -20.69
C PHE A 530 -1.49 7.96 -19.23
N PHE A 531 -1.02 6.73 -18.99
CA PHE A 531 -0.72 6.27 -17.63
C PHE A 531 0.62 6.81 -17.17
N PHE A 532 0.63 7.44 -15.99
CA PHE A 532 1.81 7.97 -15.35
C PHE A 532 1.91 7.52 -13.89
N LYS A 533 3.15 7.37 -13.41
CA LYS A 533 3.46 6.93 -12.05
C LYS A 533 2.91 7.92 -11.03
N THR A 534 2.17 7.43 -10.03
CA THR A 534 1.74 8.24 -8.88
C THR A 534 2.96 8.69 -8.07
N ALA A 535 3.25 9.99 -8.12
CA ALA A 535 4.38 10.59 -7.42
C ALA A 535 4.11 10.77 -5.91
N THR A 536 5.16 11.03 -5.12
CA THR A 536 4.97 11.43 -3.72
C THR A 536 4.39 12.84 -3.65
N VAL A 537 3.54 13.11 -2.66
CA VAL A 537 3.13 14.49 -2.31
C VAL A 537 3.96 15.10 -1.17
N ARG A 538 5.03 14.42 -0.73
CA ARG A 538 5.99 15.01 0.22
C ARG A 538 6.83 16.07 -0.47
N ASN A 539 7.14 17.15 0.27
CA ASN A 539 7.86 18.33 -0.23
C ASN A 539 7.18 19.11 -1.38
N THR A 540 5.92 18.84 -1.73
CA THR A 540 5.24 19.44 -2.89
C THR A 540 5.19 20.97 -2.85
N LYS A 541 5.22 21.57 -1.65
CA LYS A 541 5.35 23.03 -1.45
C LYS A 541 6.50 23.66 -2.25
N LEU A 542 7.55 22.89 -2.54
CA LEU A 542 8.81 23.36 -3.14
C LEU A 542 9.01 22.90 -4.58
N THR A 543 8.11 22.09 -5.13
CA THR A 543 8.32 21.38 -6.40
C THR A 543 7.38 21.83 -7.52
N ALA A 544 6.84 23.05 -7.43
CA ALA A 544 6.12 23.62 -8.56
C ALA A 544 7.04 23.81 -9.78
N PRO A 545 6.53 23.70 -11.02
CA PRO A 545 5.15 23.37 -11.39
C PRO A 545 4.85 21.86 -11.33
N TYR A 546 3.57 21.49 -11.40
CA TYR A 546 3.06 20.15 -11.10
C TYR A 546 2.61 19.36 -12.34
N MET A 547 2.42 18.04 -12.14
CA MET A 547 2.17 17.01 -13.15
C MET A 547 3.40 16.70 -14.02
N HIS A 548 3.33 15.62 -14.83
CA HIS A 548 4.44 15.18 -15.68
C HIS A 548 4.86 16.24 -16.71
N ASN A 549 3.96 17.14 -17.09
CA ASN A 549 4.19 18.19 -18.08
C ASN A 549 4.27 19.61 -17.49
N GLY A 550 4.25 19.75 -16.16
CA GLY A 550 4.34 21.04 -15.46
C GLY A 550 3.19 22.01 -15.75
N VAL A 551 1.99 21.51 -16.10
CA VAL A 551 0.88 22.36 -16.57
C VAL A 551 0.32 23.29 -15.48
N TYR A 552 0.34 22.85 -14.22
CA TYR A 552 -0.19 23.62 -13.08
C TYR A 552 0.93 24.28 -12.29
N LYS A 553 0.76 25.55 -11.92
CA LYS A 553 1.71 26.36 -11.16
C LYS A 553 1.41 26.36 -9.66
N THR A 554 0.16 26.13 -9.25
CA THR A 554 -0.25 26.15 -7.85
C THR A 554 -0.89 24.84 -7.42
N LEU A 555 -0.80 24.52 -6.12
CA LEU A 555 -1.51 23.37 -5.55
C LEU A 555 -3.02 23.51 -5.68
N GLU A 556 -3.53 24.74 -5.68
CA GLU A 556 -4.95 25.02 -5.87
C GLU A 556 -5.42 24.64 -7.28
N GLU A 557 -4.63 24.90 -8.32
CA GLU A 557 -4.95 24.42 -9.68
C GLU A 557 -4.95 22.88 -9.76
N VAL A 558 -4.01 22.22 -9.08
CA VAL A 558 -3.96 20.75 -8.99
C VAL A 558 -5.21 20.21 -8.29
N ILE A 559 -5.57 20.74 -7.12
CA ILE A 559 -6.73 20.27 -6.36
C ILE A 559 -8.02 20.56 -7.13
N ASN A 560 -8.13 21.70 -7.81
CA ASN A 560 -9.29 22.00 -8.65
C ASN A 560 -9.42 21.03 -9.83
N PHE A 561 -8.32 20.59 -10.43
CA PHE A 561 -8.33 19.53 -11.46
C PHE A 561 -8.91 18.21 -10.92
N TYR A 562 -8.51 17.79 -9.73
CA TYR A 562 -9.10 16.62 -9.09
C TYR A 562 -10.57 16.85 -8.69
N ASN A 563 -10.89 18.04 -8.17
CA ASN A 563 -12.23 18.38 -7.68
C ASN A 563 -13.30 18.31 -8.77
N VAL A 564 -12.94 18.56 -10.03
CA VAL A 564 -13.88 18.44 -11.17
C VAL A 564 -13.98 17.03 -11.75
N GLY A 565 -13.17 16.06 -11.31
CA GLY A 565 -13.16 14.70 -11.86
C GLY A 565 -12.09 14.44 -12.94
N GLY A 566 -10.98 15.20 -12.92
CA GLY A 566 -9.86 15.03 -13.84
C GLY A 566 -10.21 15.40 -15.28
N GLY A 567 -9.53 14.79 -16.26
CA GLY A 567 -9.72 15.11 -17.67
C GLY A 567 -11.15 14.87 -18.17
N GLN A 568 -11.78 13.75 -17.81
CA GLN A 568 -13.19 13.49 -18.14
C GLN A 568 -14.12 14.52 -17.50
N GLY A 569 -13.86 14.88 -16.24
CA GLY A 569 -14.56 15.96 -15.54
C GLY A 569 -14.45 17.33 -16.20
N MET A 570 -13.34 17.57 -16.92
CA MET A 570 -13.15 18.75 -17.77
C MET A 570 -13.81 18.61 -19.17
N GLY A 571 -14.42 17.46 -19.50
CA GLY A 571 -15.03 17.18 -20.79
C GLY A 571 -14.06 16.63 -21.85
N LEU A 572 -12.87 16.15 -21.46
CA LEU A 572 -11.95 15.46 -22.36
C LEU A 572 -12.37 14.00 -22.57
N GLU A 573 -12.16 13.50 -23.79
CA GLU A 573 -12.24 12.06 -24.05
C GLU A 573 -10.95 11.38 -23.55
N VAL A 574 -11.05 10.73 -22.38
CA VAL A 574 -9.93 10.04 -21.75
C VAL A 574 -10.32 8.57 -21.54
N PRO A 575 -10.05 7.68 -22.51
CA PRO A 575 -10.32 6.26 -22.35
C PRO A 575 -9.53 5.69 -21.16
N HIS A 576 -10.18 4.86 -20.35
CA HIS A 576 -9.58 4.21 -19.18
C HIS A 576 -9.02 5.20 -18.13
N GLN A 577 -9.66 6.37 -17.98
CA GLN A 577 -9.39 7.23 -16.82
C GLN A 577 -9.61 6.42 -15.54
N THR A 578 -8.69 6.55 -14.59
CA THR A 578 -8.73 5.81 -13.33
C THR A 578 -9.35 6.60 -12.18
N LEU A 579 -9.36 7.94 -12.31
CA LEU A 579 -10.12 8.84 -11.44
C LEU A 579 -11.59 8.87 -11.86
N PRO A 580 -12.56 8.78 -10.93
CA PRO A 580 -13.97 9.03 -11.23
C PRO A 580 -14.18 10.41 -11.87
N SER A 581 -15.12 10.50 -12.82
CA SER A 581 -15.47 11.76 -13.50
C SER A 581 -16.32 12.70 -12.65
N ASP A 582 -16.88 12.21 -11.55
CA ASP A 582 -17.75 12.99 -10.68
C ASP A 582 -16.97 14.04 -9.89
N SER A 583 -17.63 15.17 -9.66
CA SER A 583 -17.10 16.23 -8.81
C SER A 583 -17.00 15.76 -7.36
N LEU A 584 -15.84 16.00 -6.74
CA LEU A 584 -15.63 15.74 -5.30
C LEU A 584 -16.42 16.73 -4.42
N ASN A 585 -16.93 17.82 -5.01
CA ASN A 585 -17.70 18.88 -4.34
C ASN A 585 -16.97 19.43 -3.09
N LEU A 586 -15.66 19.65 -3.23
CA LEU A 586 -14.84 20.27 -2.20
C LEU A 586 -15.13 21.78 -2.15
N SER A 587 -15.41 22.27 -0.95
CA SER A 587 -15.51 23.70 -0.65
C SER A 587 -14.12 24.37 -0.64
N SER A 588 -14.08 25.70 -0.73
CA SER A 588 -12.82 26.46 -0.63
C SER A 588 -12.06 26.23 0.69
N VAL A 589 -12.79 25.99 1.79
CA VAL A 589 -12.21 25.64 3.09
C VAL A 589 -11.55 24.27 3.03
N GLU A 590 -12.19 23.28 2.41
CA GLU A 590 -11.62 21.93 2.25
C GLU A 590 -10.41 21.93 1.32
N VAL A 591 -10.46 22.68 0.21
CA VAL A 591 -9.30 22.88 -0.67
C VAL A 591 -8.13 23.49 0.09
N SER A 592 -8.38 24.56 0.86
CA SER A 592 -7.34 25.20 1.68
C SER A 592 -6.78 24.26 2.75
N ALA A 593 -7.62 23.41 3.36
CA ALA A 593 -7.18 22.43 4.34
C ALA A 593 -6.30 21.34 3.70
N LEU A 594 -6.66 20.83 2.52
CA LEU A 594 -5.83 19.89 1.76
C LEU A 594 -4.45 20.47 1.45
N ILE A 595 -4.39 21.73 0.99
CA ILE A 595 -3.12 22.44 0.75
C ILE A 595 -2.30 22.51 2.04
N ALA A 596 -2.91 22.95 3.15
CA ALA A 596 -2.21 23.04 4.43
C ALA A 596 -1.63 21.69 4.87
N PHE A 597 -2.38 20.60 4.72
CA PHE A 597 -1.86 19.26 4.99
C PHE A 597 -0.68 18.89 4.08
N VAL A 598 -0.80 19.06 2.76
CA VAL A 598 0.29 18.74 1.82
C VAL A 598 1.55 19.56 2.12
N GLU A 599 1.40 20.83 2.49
CA GLU A 599 2.53 21.66 2.91
C GLU A 599 3.15 21.20 4.24
N SER A 600 2.39 20.58 5.15
CA SER A 600 2.92 19.98 6.39
C SER A 600 3.79 18.73 6.14
N LEU A 601 3.83 18.23 4.91
CA LEU A 601 4.71 17.15 4.44
C LEU A 601 6.07 17.63 3.92
N THR A 602 6.42 18.91 4.12
CA THR A 602 7.76 19.44 3.85
C THR A 602 8.75 18.98 4.92
N ASP A 603 9.84 18.34 4.50
CA ASP A 603 10.90 17.85 5.37
C ASP A 603 11.55 19.00 6.16
N GLN A 604 12.03 18.69 7.37
CA GLN A 604 12.53 19.70 8.32
C GLN A 604 13.67 20.56 7.74
N GLN A 605 14.50 19.98 6.87
CA GLN A 605 15.61 20.70 6.23
C GLN A 605 15.18 21.83 5.28
N PHE A 606 13.90 21.91 4.93
CA PHE A 606 13.34 22.94 4.05
C PHE A 606 12.26 23.82 4.71
N GLU A 607 11.98 23.61 6.00
CA GLU A 607 11.16 24.51 6.82
C GLU A 607 11.90 25.81 7.12
#